data_AF-A0A1C3WEX3-F1
#
_entry.id   AF-A0A1C3WEX3-F1
#
_cell.length_a   1.000
_cell.length_b   1.000
_cell.length_c   1.000
_cell.angle_alpha   90.00
_cell.angle_beta   90.00
_cell.angle_gamma   90.00
#
_symmetry.space_group_name_H-M   'P 1'
#
loop_
_entity.id
_entity.type
_entity.pdbx_description
1 polymer ?
#
loop_
_entity_poly.entity_id
_entity_poly.type
_entity_poly.pdbx_seq_one_letter_code
_entity_poly.pdbx_strand_id
1 'polypeptide(L)'
;MAIVGPADGPGQESFDFMLCTPDWFSSTMEHDITIGRHHVFVKRYDYARLQAFVETYCAECSGASWKNVADKLGRLGKWEFEDYIP
;
A
#
# COMPACT_ATOMS: atom_id res chain seq x y z
N MET A 1 -2.04 5.23 5.14
CA MET A 1 -3.27 4.42 5.13
C MET A 1 -4.11 4.75 3.91
N ALA A 2 -4.53 3.72 3.17
CA ALA A 2 -5.64 3.78 2.23
C ALA A 2 -6.76 2.85 2.74
N ILE A 3 -8.01 3.25 2.56
CA ILE A 3 -9.19 2.45 2.89
C ILE A 3 -9.83 2.03 1.58
N VAL A 4 -9.85 0.73 1.31
CA VAL A 4 -10.24 0.18 0.01
C VAL A 4 -11.32 -0.88 0.20
N GLY A 5 -12.32 -0.85 -0.67
CA GLY A 5 -13.43 -1.80 -0.67
C GLY A 5 -13.93 -2.06 -2.09
N PRO A 6 -14.76 -3.11 -2.29
CA PRO A 6 -15.37 -3.40 -3.57
C PRO A 6 -16.29 -2.26 -4.05
N ALA A 7 -16.36 -2.06 -5.36
CA ALA A 7 -17.20 -1.03 -5.96
C ALA A 7 -18.71 -1.36 -5.89
N ASP A 8 -19.04 -2.64 -5.80
CA ASP A 8 -20.39 -3.20 -5.93
C ASP A 8 -20.97 -3.77 -4.63
N GLY A 9 -20.34 -3.52 -3.48
CA GLY A 9 -20.81 -4.07 -2.20
C GLY A 9 -20.30 -3.34 -0.96
N PRO A 10 -20.87 -3.67 0.22
CA PRO A 10 -20.39 -3.16 1.50
C PRO A 10 -19.09 -3.86 1.92
N GLY A 11 -18.25 -3.16 2.67
CA GLY A 11 -16.98 -3.67 3.19
C GLY A 11 -15.82 -2.76 2.78
N GLN A 12 -14.93 -2.50 3.72
CA GLN A 12 -13.71 -1.73 3.50
C GLN A 12 -12.64 -2.29 4.41
N GLU A 13 -11.41 -2.28 3.93
CA GLU A 13 -10.26 -2.76 4.67
C GLU A 13 -9.13 -1.74 4.58
N SER A 14 -8.25 -1.78 5.57
CA SER A 14 -7.11 -0.88 5.66
C SER A 14 -5.84 -1.46 5.04
N PHE A 15 -5.16 -0.62 4.29
CA PHE A 15 -3.85 -0.90 3.68
C PHE A 15 -2.87 0.21 4.08
N ASP A 16 -1.91 -0.14 4.94
CA ASP A 16 -0.96 0.82 5.51
C ASP A 16 0.40 0.80 4.84
N PHE A 17 0.87 1.97 4.41
CA PHE A 17 2.20 2.14 3.83
C PHE A 17 2.89 3.36 4.43
N MET A 18 4.20 3.26 4.56
CA MET A 18 5.06 4.35 4.99
C MET A 18 5.43 5.21 3.78
N LEU A 19 5.15 6.51 3.87
CA LEU A 19 5.59 7.47 2.87
C LEU A 19 6.94 8.06 3.28
N CYS A 20 7.95 7.92 2.45
CA CYS A 20 9.27 8.47 2.75
C CYS A 20 9.95 9.04 1.51
N THR A 21 10.86 9.99 1.72
CA THR A 21 11.86 10.32 0.71
C THR A 21 13.01 9.31 0.78
N PRO A 22 13.71 9.04 -0.35
CA PRO A 22 14.91 8.21 -0.32
C PRO A 22 15.96 8.71 0.68
N ASP A 23 16.15 10.03 0.76
CA ASP A 23 17.11 10.66 1.68
C ASP A 23 16.74 10.42 3.15
N TRP A 24 15.45 10.58 3.49
CA TRP A 24 14.98 10.30 4.85
C TRP A 24 15.21 8.84 5.21
N PHE A 25 14.78 7.92 4.34
CA PHE A 25 14.94 6.50 4.58
C PHE A 25 16.41 6.14 4.80
N SER A 26 17.30 6.57 3.90
CA SER A 26 18.74 6.35 4.02
C SER A 26 19.34 6.91 5.31
N SER A 27 18.83 8.04 5.81
CA SER A 27 19.31 8.66 7.06
C SER A 27 18.82 7.96 8.33
N THR A 28 17.74 7.19 8.22
CA THR A 28 17.10 6.49 9.34
C THR A 28 17.27 4.98 9.29
N MET A 29 18.02 4.44 8.31
CA MET A 29 18.28 3.01 8.21
C MET A 29 19.07 2.54 9.44
N GLU A 30 18.50 1.58 10.16
CA GLU A 30 19.16 0.95 11.31
C GLU A 30 20.17 -0.14 10.88
N HIS A 31 19.99 -0.68 9.67
CA HIS A 31 20.77 -1.79 9.13
C HIS A 31 21.13 -1.56 7.66
N ASP A 32 22.28 -2.07 7.23
CA ASP A 32 22.77 -1.97 5.85
C ASP A 32 21.82 -2.61 4.82
N ILE A 33 21.01 -3.58 5.24
CA ILE A 33 20.03 -4.29 4.41
C ILE A 33 18.66 -4.19 5.10
N THR A 34 17.66 -3.66 4.38
CA THR A 34 16.28 -3.50 4.85
C THR A 34 15.28 -3.91 3.78
N ILE A 35 14.21 -4.61 4.15
CA ILE A 35 13.11 -4.97 3.24
C ILE A 35 12.21 -3.74 3.06
N GLY A 36 12.14 -3.18 1.85
CA GLY A 36 11.35 -1.99 1.54
C GLY A 36 9.85 -2.23 1.30
N ARG A 37 9.31 -3.40 1.64
CA ARG A 37 7.88 -3.70 1.45
C ARG A 37 7.05 -2.71 2.28
N HIS A 38 5.90 -2.28 1.72
CA HIS A 38 5.01 -1.26 2.29
C HIS A 38 5.63 0.14 2.45
N HIS A 39 6.74 0.44 1.75
CA HIS A 39 7.29 1.79 1.65
C HIS A 39 6.99 2.37 0.26
N VAL A 40 6.43 3.59 0.25
CA VAL A 40 6.22 4.38 -0.96
C VAL A 40 7.23 5.51 -0.94
N PHE A 41 8.15 5.48 -1.90
CA PHE A 41 9.19 6.49 -2.03
C PHE A 41 8.73 7.66 -2.89
N VAL A 42 8.79 8.88 -2.35
CA VAL A 42 8.49 10.12 -3.06
C VAL A 42 9.72 11.01 -3.16
N LYS A 43 9.98 11.60 -4.33
CA LYS A 43 11.07 12.58 -4.48
C LYS A 43 10.77 13.89 -3.75
N ARG A 44 9.50 14.30 -3.77
CA ARG A 44 8.94 15.46 -3.06
C ARG A 44 7.51 15.11 -2.68
N TYR A 45 7.07 15.58 -1.53
CA TYR A 45 5.69 15.40 -1.12
C TYR A 45 4.76 16.24 -2.02
N ASP A 46 3.82 15.55 -2.66
CA ASP A 46 2.72 16.13 -3.43
C ASP A 46 1.52 15.21 -3.23
N TYR A 47 0.55 15.68 -2.44
CA TYR A 47 -0.60 14.88 -2.06
C TYR A 47 -1.47 14.48 -3.26
N ALA A 48 -1.70 15.40 -4.21
CA ALA A 48 -2.53 15.12 -5.36
C ALA A 48 -1.92 14.04 -6.26
N ARG A 49 -0.60 14.09 -6.46
CA ARG A 49 0.13 13.04 -7.20
C ARG A 49 0.15 11.72 -6.44
N LEU A 50 0.34 11.75 -5.13
CA LEU A 50 0.31 10.55 -4.29
C LEU A 50 -1.07 9.88 -4.33
N GLN A 51 -2.13 10.66 -4.17
CA GLN A 51 -3.51 10.17 -4.23
C GLN A 51 -3.81 9.56 -5.60
N ALA A 52 -3.50 10.26 -6.70
CA ALA A 52 -3.71 9.74 -8.05
C ALA A 52 -2.92 8.45 -8.32
N PHE A 53 -1.69 8.34 -7.79
CA PHE A 53 -0.90 7.12 -7.85
C PHE A 53 -1.58 5.97 -7.11
N VAL A 54 -2.04 6.18 -5.88
CA VAL A 54 -2.72 5.16 -5.07
C VAL A 54 -4.04 4.73 -5.73
N GLU A 55 -4.85 5.67 -6.22
CA GLU A 55 -6.09 5.39 -6.94
C GLU A 55 -5.84 4.55 -8.20
N THR A 56 -4.82 4.92 -8.99
CA THR A 56 -4.43 4.17 -10.19
C THR A 56 -4.00 2.75 -9.83
N TYR A 57 -3.14 2.60 -8.81
CA TYR A 57 -2.69 1.28 -8.34
C TYR A 57 -3.88 0.41 -7.89
N CYS A 58 -4.84 1.00 -7.16
CA CYS A 58 -6.04 0.29 -6.71
C CYS A 58 -6.91 -0.14 -7.90
N ALA A 59 -7.10 0.72 -8.90
CA ALA A 59 -7.87 0.40 -10.10
C ALA A 59 -7.26 -0.74 -10.93
N GLU A 60 -5.93 -0.90 -10.90
CA GLU A 60 -5.22 -2.00 -11.56
C GLU A 60 -5.32 -3.33 -10.79
N CYS A 61 -5.73 -3.30 -9.52
CA CYS A 61 -5.90 -4.47 -8.67
C CYS A 61 -7.28 -5.13 -8.87
N SER A 62 -7.40 -5.99 -9.89
CA SER A 62 -8.62 -6.80 -10.13
C SER A 62 -8.41 -8.29 -9.83
N GLY A 63 -9.47 -9.05 -9.57
CA GLY A 63 -9.38 -10.47 -9.27
C GLY A 63 -10.73 -11.17 -9.18
N ALA A 64 -10.73 -12.50 -9.22
CA ALA A 64 -11.95 -13.31 -9.14
C ALA A 64 -12.55 -13.37 -7.72
N SER A 65 -11.78 -12.94 -6.71
CA SER A 65 -12.22 -12.86 -5.31
C SER A 65 -11.61 -11.62 -4.65
N TRP A 66 -12.24 -11.17 -3.57
CA TRP A 66 -11.70 -10.10 -2.74
C TRP A 66 -10.29 -10.42 -2.25
N LYS A 67 -10.04 -11.65 -1.79
CA LYS A 67 -8.72 -12.12 -1.37
C LYS A 67 -7.65 -11.89 -2.46
N ASN A 68 -7.98 -12.14 -3.74
CA ASN A 68 -7.02 -11.89 -4.83
C ASN A 68 -6.74 -10.41 -5.06
N VAL A 69 -7.74 -9.54 -4.83
CA VAL A 69 -7.57 -8.08 -4.91
C VAL A 69 -6.74 -7.59 -3.72
N ALA A 70 -7.12 -7.99 -2.50
CA ALA A 70 -6.42 -7.67 -1.27
C ALA A 70 -4.95 -8.13 -1.30
N ASP A 71 -4.64 -9.30 -1.86
CA ASP A 71 -3.26 -9.77 -2.02
C ASP A 71 -2.41 -8.90 -2.99
N LYS A 72 -3.04 -8.23 -3.96
CA LYS A 72 -2.36 -7.29 -4.86
C LYS A 72 -2.17 -5.93 -4.21
N LEU A 73 -3.20 -5.43 -3.51
CA LEU A 73 -3.15 -4.22 -2.71
C LEU A 73 -2.13 -4.35 -1.56
N GLY A 74 -2.03 -5.55 -0.98
CA GLY A 74 -1.08 -5.97 0.04
C GLY A 74 0.39 -5.82 -0.35
N ARG A 75 0.69 -5.66 -1.65
CA ARG A 75 2.06 -5.37 -2.12
C ARG A 75 2.40 -3.88 -1.95
N LEU A 76 1.41 -3.01 -2.04
CA LEU A 76 1.55 -1.57 -1.86
C LEU A 76 1.55 -1.21 -0.37
N GLY A 77 0.55 -1.68 0.37
CA GLY A 77 0.37 -1.40 1.80
C GLY A 77 0.05 -2.66 2.58
N LYS A 78 0.50 -2.71 3.83
CA LYS A 78 0.23 -3.78 4.77
C LYS A 78 -1.28 -3.92 4.95
N TRP A 79 -1.79 -5.07 4.56
CA TRP A 79 -3.19 -5.41 4.75
C TRP A 79 -3.46 -5.82 6.20
N GLU A 80 -4.58 -5.41 6.79
CA GLU A 80 -4.91 -5.74 8.19
C GLU A 80 -5.11 -7.24 8.44
N PHE A 81 -5.50 -8.01 7.41
CA PHE A 81 -5.62 -9.47 7.45
C PHE A 81 -4.47 -10.18 6.70
N GLU A 82 -3.36 -9.49 6.45
CA GLU A 82 -2.18 -10.11 5.84
C GLU A 82 -1.75 -11.35 6.63
N ASP A 83 -1.60 -12.48 5.94
CA ASP A 83 -1.23 -13.79 6.49
C ASP A 83 -2.18 -14.36 7.57
N TYR A 84 -3.42 -13.84 7.68
CA TYR A 84 -4.42 -14.40 8.59
C TYR A 84 -4.84 -15.82 8.17
N ILE A 85 -4.76 -16.76 9.11
CA ILE A 85 -5.26 -18.14 8.98
C ILE A 85 -6.37 -18.32 10.01
N PRO A 86 -7.59 -18.72 9.62
CA PRO A 86 -8.74 -18.92 10.52
C PRO A 86 -8.52 -19.95 11.62
#